data_AF-A0A9W7G9C9-F1
#
_entry.id   AF-A0A9W7G9C9-F1
#
_cell.length_a   1.000
_cell.length_b   1.000
_cell.length_c   1.000
_cell.angle_alpha   90.00
_cell.angle_beta   90.00
_cell.angle_gamma   90.00
#
_symmetry.space_group_name_H-M   'P 1'
#
loop_
_entity.id
_entity.type
_entity.pdbx_description
1 polymer ?
#
loop_
_entity_poly.entity_id
_entity_poly.type
_entity_poly.pdbx_seq_one_letter_code
_entity_poly.pdbx_strand_id
1 'polypeptide(L)'
;MPHSAVYSGVGNFFNDRELTEVTFAVGVTMIDMCAFSGCSSLTAITIPDGVTKIGREAFHGCSSLKAIIIPDGVTTIGVSAFRECSSLTAITIPDGVKSIGEHAFRGCSSLTAITIPDSVTMIGDEAFRYCPALTAITIPDGVTMIGDEAFRYCSALKAITIPDGVTTIGARAFMGCSSLTAITIPDGVTTIGESVFSRCSSLTAITIPDYVTTIGWWAFQGCSSLAAITIPDSVTTIGSDAFRNCSSLTKLILSPAVSIGADCFLDCTALITAAADKNMPTVADLLHYRWHRKPAVMERVNALLCLKGTWDHVENQPSGPDSLKRKRTDGAEAPLRVTETREKIPKVLWRVILEFL
;
A
#
# COMPACT_ATOMS: atom_id res chain seq x y z
N MET A 1 -33.53 -23.03 22.19
CA MET A 1 -34.61 -22.19 21.64
C MET A 1 -33.96 -20.91 21.14
N PRO A 2 -34.43 -20.27 20.07
CA PRO A 2 -33.96 -18.92 19.73
C PRO A 2 -34.11 -18.04 20.98
N HIS A 3 -33.01 -17.43 21.44
CA HIS A 3 -33.07 -16.48 22.55
C HIS A 3 -33.53 -15.15 21.96
N SER A 4 -34.75 -14.75 22.31
CA SER A 4 -35.31 -13.44 21.98
C SER A 4 -35.33 -12.55 23.22
N ALA A 5 -35.01 -11.28 23.05
CA ALA A 5 -34.97 -10.32 24.15
C ALA A 5 -35.51 -8.93 23.78
N VAL A 6 -35.86 -8.16 24.80
CA VAL A 6 -36.32 -6.76 24.66
C VAL A 6 -35.18 -5.83 25.08
N TYR A 7 -34.73 -4.96 24.19
CA TYR A 7 -33.77 -3.91 24.49
C TYR A 7 -34.49 -2.63 24.95
N SER A 8 -34.18 -2.18 26.17
CA SER A 8 -34.81 -1.02 26.81
C SER A 8 -34.06 0.30 26.62
N GLY A 9 -32.95 0.32 25.87
CA GLY A 9 -32.12 1.50 25.66
C GLY A 9 -31.00 1.69 26.69
N VAL A 10 -30.87 0.81 27.69
CA VAL A 10 -29.80 0.85 28.70
C VAL A 10 -29.24 -0.55 28.93
N GLY A 11 -27.91 -0.68 29.02
CA GLY A 11 -27.24 -1.96 29.29
C GLY A 11 -26.99 -2.79 28.03
N ASN A 12 -26.47 -4.02 28.19
CA ASN A 12 -26.02 -4.83 27.05
C ASN A 12 -26.45 -6.31 27.13
N PHE A 13 -26.57 -6.89 25.95
CA PHE A 13 -26.53 -8.31 25.64
C PHE A 13 -25.08 -8.73 25.33
N PHE A 14 -24.11 -8.15 26.04
CA PHE A 14 -22.70 -8.35 25.72
C PHE A 14 -22.32 -9.83 25.83
N ASN A 15 -21.72 -10.36 24.76
CA ASN A 15 -21.39 -11.77 24.59
C ASN A 15 -22.57 -12.73 24.77
N ASP A 16 -23.81 -12.27 24.57
CA ASP A 16 -24.95 -13.16 24.47
C ASP A 16 -24.93 -13.88 23.11
N ARG A 17 -24.15 -14.96 23.07
CA ARG A 17 -23.91 -15.75 21.85
C ARG A 17 -25.12 -16.54 21.39
N GLU A 18 -26.18 -16.61 22.19
CA GLU A 18 -27.41 -17.32 21.86
C GLU A 18 -28.51 -16.35 21.38
N LEU A 19 -28.33 -15.04 21.56
CA LEU A 19 -29.29 -14.02 21.11
C LEU A 19 -29.49 -14.08 19.60
N THR A 20 -30.71 -14.40 19.18
CA THR A 20 -31.09 -14.52 17.77
C THR A 20 -32.07 -13.44 17.33
N GLU A 21 -32.80 -12.82 18.26
CA GLU A 21 -33.85 -11.85 17.97
C GLU A 21 -33.90 -10.76 19.04
N VAL A 22 -34.06 -9.51 18.60
CA VAL A 22 -34.18 -8.34 19.48
C VAL A 22 -35.42 -7.57 19.10
N THR A 23 -36.23 -7.27 20.11
CA THR A 23 -37.30 -6.27 20.02
C THR A 23 -36.91 -5.04 20.84
N PHE A 24 -37.43 -3.88 20.49
CA PHE A 24 -37.09 -2.63 21.16
C PHE A 24 -38.26 -2.12 22.00
N ALA A 25 -37.99 -1.65 23.22
CA ALA A 25 -38.98 -0.96 24.02
C ALA A 25 -39.39 0.37 23.36
N VAL A 26 -40.60 0.85 23.68
CA VAL A 26 -41.06 2.17 23.22
C VAL A 26 -40.15 3.26 23.79
N GLY A 27 -39.77 4.22 22.94
CA GLY A 27 -38.98 5.39 23.37
C GLY A 27 -37.47 5.16 23.42
N VAL A 28 -36.94 4.06 22.88
CA VAL A 28 -35.49 3.88 22.71
C VAL A 28 -34.97 4.93 21.73
N THR A 29 -34.04 5.77 22.22
CA THR A 29 -33.44 6.87 21.44
C THR A 29 -31.97 6.64 21.10
N MET A 30 -31.34 5.62 21.70
CA MET A 30 -29.94 5.29 21.52
C MET A 30 -29.73 3.78 21.66
N ILE A 31 -28.76 3.25 20.92
CA ILE A 31 -28.15 1.95 21.21
C ILE A 31 -26.83 2.23 21.92
N ASP A 32 -26.74 1.78 23.17
CA ASP A 32 -25.59 2.05 24.05
C ASP A 32 -24.29 1.39 23.56
N MET A 33 -23.19 1.85 24.16
CA MET A 33 -21.88 1.25 23.99
C MET A 33 -21.92 -0.27 24.28
N CYS A 34 -21.39 -1.05 23.36
CA CYS A 34 -21.32 -2.51 23.42
C CYS A 34 -22.68 -3.23 23.59
N ALA A 35 -23.82 -2.57 23.33
CA ALA A 35 -25.17 -3.11 23.61
C ALA A 35 -25.42 -4.53 23.09
N PHE A 36 -24.89 -4.87 21.90
CA PHE A 36 -24.99 -6.19 21.29
C PHE A 36 -23.61 -6.76 20.93
N SER A 37 -22.53 -6.24 21.51
CA SER A 37 -21.19 -6.70 21.18
C SER A 37 -21.04 -8.18 21.54
N GLY A 38 -20.60 -9.00 20.59
CA GLY A 38 -20.41 -10.44 20.75
C GLY A 38 -21.69 -11.27 20.63
N CYS A 39 -22.82 -10.68 20.22
CA CYS A 39 -24.05 -11.42 19.87
C CYS A 39 -23.88 -12.20 18.56
N SER A 40 -23.06 -13.24 18.60
CA SER A 40 -22.60 -13.98 17.42
C SER A 40 -23.69 -14.78 16.70
N SER A 41 -24.88 -14.95 17.29
CA SER A 41 -26.03 -15.62 16.66
C SER A 41 -27.10 -14.66 16.13
N LEU A 42 -26.97 -13.35 16.35
CA LEU A 42 -27.90 -12.36 15.84
C LEU A 42 -27.73 -12.24 14.33
N THR A 43 -28.78 -12.54 13.56
CA THR A 43 -28.70 -12.60 12.09
C THR A 43 -29.28 -11.38 11.38
N ALA A 44 -30.26 -10.72 11.99
CA ALA A 44 -30.87 -9.50 11.49
C ALA A 44 -31.32 -8.62 12.65
N ILE A 45 -31.33 -7.30 12.44
CA ILE A 45 -31.92 -6.35 13.38
C ILE A 45 -32.49 -5.13 12.65
N THR A 46 -33.67 -4.69 13.08
CA THR A 46 -34.30 -3.45 12.62
C THR A 46 -34.27 -2.44 13.76
N ILE A 47 -33.48 -1.39 13.62
CA ILE A 47 -33.39 -0.32 14.61
C ILE A 47 -34.64 0.58 14.47
N PRO A 48 -35.34 0.92 15.57
CA PRO A 48 -36.56 1.72 15.50
C PRO A 48 -36.28 3.20 15.22
N ASP A 49 -37.20 3.88 14.52
CA ASP A 49 -37.07 5.26 14.03
C ASP A 49 -36.70 6.32 15.09
N GLY A 50 -37.00 6.06 16.38
CA GLY A 50 -36.65 6.96 17.47
C GLY A 50 -35.16 7.00 17.80
N VAL A 51 -34.36 6.05 17.30
CA VAL A 51 -32.92 5.98 17.57
C VAL A 51 -32.17 7.02 16.77
N THR A 52 -31.38 7.82 17.48
CA THR A 52 -30.55 8.89 16.90
C THR A 52 -29.05 8.57 16.94
N LYS A 53 -28.65 7.57 17.74
CA LYS A 53 -27.24 7.22 17.95
C LYS A 53 -27.03 5.73 18.14
N ILE A 54 -26.02 5.20 17.47
CA ILE A 54 -25.44 3.87 17.68
C ILE A 54 -24.10 4.05 18.38
N GLY A 55 -23.96 3.46 19.57
CA GLY A 55 -22.80 3.58 20.44
C GLY A 55 -21.53 2.90 19.92
N ARG A 56 -20.42 3.20 20.59
CA ARG A 56 -19.13 2.54 20.36
C ARG A 56 -19.28 1.03 20.52
N GLU A 57 -18.74 0.25 19.57
CA GLU A 57 -18.78 -1.22 19.59
C GLU A 57 -20.19 -1.82 19.72
N ALA A 58 -21.27 -1.08 19.43
CA ALA A 58 -22.64 -1.52 19.68
C ALA A 58 -22.98 -2.90 19.10
N PHE A 59 -22.46 -3.24 17.92
CA PHE A 59 -22.63 -4.53 17.25
C PHE A 59 -21.27 -5.23 16.97
N HIS A 60 -20.23 -4.86 17.72
CA HIS A 60 -18.90 -5.44 17.51
C HIS A 60 -18.96 -6.97 17.65
N GLY A 61 -18.44 -7.72 16.67
CA GLY A 61 -18.39 -9.17 16.73
C GLY A 61 -19.75 -9.87 16.61
N CYS A 62 -20.80 -9.18 16.14
CA CYS A 62 -22.03 -9.82 15.68
C CYS A 62 -21.78 -10.58 14.37
N SER A 63 -20.99 -11.65 14.43
CA SER A 63 -20.40 -12.34 13.28
C SER A 63 -21.41 -12.96 12.32
N SER A 64 -22.63 -13.25 12.80
CA SER A 64 -23.74 -13.78 11.97
C SER A 64 -24.70 -12.72 11.46
N LEU A 65 -24.51 -11.44 11.80
CA LEU A 65 -25.39 -10.35 11.37
C LEU A 65 -25.26 -10.15 9.87
N LYS A 66 -26.31 -10.50 9.13
CA LYS A 66 -26.37 -10.40 7.66
C LYS A 66 -27.07 -9.14 7.19
N ALA A 67 -28.05 -8.67 7.93
CA ALA A 67 -28.89 -7.53 7.57
C ALA A 67 -29.12 -6.63 8.77
N ILE A 68 -28.98 -5.33 8.56
CA ILE A 68 -29.36 -4.31 9.54
C ILE A 68 -30.07 -3.18 8.82
N ILE A 69 -31.17 -2.72 9.41
CA ILE A 69 -31.88 -1.51 8.98
C ILE A 69 -31.58 -0.42 10.01
N ILE A 70 -30.89 0.63 9.56
CA ILE A 70 -30.62 1.83 10.36
C ILE A 70 -31.59 2.92 9.90
N PRO A 71 -32.38 3.53 10.80
CA PRO A 71 -33.35 4.56 10.43
C PRO A 71 -32.68 5.90 10.13
N ASP A 72 -33.36 6.73 9.35
CA ASP A 72 -32.89 8.04 8.88
C ASP A 72 -32.55 9.02 10.01
N GLY A 73 -33.16 8.83 11.19
CA GLY A 73 -32.92 9.64 12.39
C GLY A 73 -31.53 9.47 13.01
N VAL A 74 -30.77 8.43 12.64
CA VAL A 74 -29.43 8.19 13.18
C VAL A 74 -28.43 9.19 12.62
N THR A 75 -27.83 9.98 13.50
CA THR A 75 -26.80 10.97 13.16
C THR A 75 -25.40 10.55 13.58
N THR A 76 -25.27 9.45 14.34
CA THR A 76 -23.99 9.00 14.89
C THR A 76 -23.87 7.49 14.89
N ILE A 77 -22.80 6.99 14.26
CA ILE A 77 -22.34 5.60 14.35
C ILE A 77 -20.99 5.61 15.06
N GLY A 78 -20.93 4.95 16.22
CA GLY A 78 -19.75 4.94 17.08
C GLY A 78 -18.55 4.20 16.49
N VAL A 79 -17.37 4.49 17.06
CA VAL A 79 -16.12 3.76 16.79
C VAL A 79 -16.34 2.25 16.94
N SER A 80 -15.84 1.47 15.99
CA SER A 80 -15.97 0.01 15.95
C SER A 80 -17.41 -0.52 15.99
N ALA A 81 -18.45 0.28 15.70
CA ALA A 81 -19.84 -0.12 15.88
C ALA A 81 -20.21 -1.45 15.20
N PHE A 82 -19.68 -1.72 14.00
CA PHE A 82 -19.90 -2.95 13.23
C PHE A 82 -18.60 -3.73 13.00
N ARG A 83 -17.56 -3.47 13.79
CA ARG A 83 -16.28 -4.20 13.66
C ARG A 83 -16.53 -5.69 13.81
N GLU A 84 -16.02 -6.48 12.88
CA GLU A 84 -16.13 -7.96 12.84
C GLU A 84 -17.58 -8.48 12.71
N CYS A 85 -18.49 -7.68 12.14
CA CYS A 85 -19.75 -8.19 11.57
C CYS A 85 -19.47 -8.98 10.27
N SER A 86 -18.79 -10.12 10.40
CA SER A 86 -18.19 -10.85 9.26
C SER A 86 -19.18 -11.31 8.20
N SER A 87 -20.46 -11.52 8.56
CA SER A 87 -21.53 -11.94 7.64
C SER A 87 -22.32 -10.78 7.03
N LEU A 88 -22.05 -9.54 7.42
CA LEU A 88 -22.79 -8.38 6.92
C LEU A 88 -22.48 -8.18 5.45
N THR A 89 -23.50 -8.25 4.59
CA THR A 89 -23.30 -8.20 3.12
C THR A 89 -23.50 -6.83 2.54
N ALA A 90 -24.42 -6.05 3.10
CA ALA A 90 -24.71 -4.68 2.69
C ALA A 90 -25.15 -3.84 3.89
N ILE A 91 -24.89 -2.53 3.81
CA ILE A 91 -25.40 -1.56 4.77
C ILE A 91 -25.60 -0.20 4.11
N THR A 92 -26.69 0.47 4.46
CA THR A 92 -26.96 1.86 4.08
C THR A 92 -26.71 2.76 5.28
N ILE A 93 -25.83 3.75 5.12
CA ILE A 93 -25.56 4.73 6.17
C ILE A 93 -26.55 5.90 6.03
N PRO A 94 -27.28 6.28 7.09
CA PRO A 94 -28.28 7.36 7.02
C PRO A 94 -27.70 8.75 6.72
N ASP A 95 -28.46 9.57 6.01
CA ASP A 95 -28.09 10.93 5.59
C ASP A 95 -27.71 11.88 6.74
N GLY A 96 -28.12 11.58 7.98
CA GLY A 96 -27.73 12.35 9.17
C GLY A 96 -26.27 12.16 9.60
N VAL A 97 -25.60 11.09 9.17
CA VAL A 97 -24.26 10.70 9.65
C VAL A 97 -23.17 11.57 9.02
N LYS A 98 -22.34 12.21 9.86
CA LYS A 98 -21.29 13.15 9.40
C LYS A 98 -19.90 12.53 9.17
N SER A 99 -19.66 11.34 9.70
CA SER A 99 -18.37 10.66 9.63
C SER A 99 -18.54 9.15 9.74
N ILE A 100 -17.72 8.40 9.00
CA ILE A 100 -17.52 6.97 9.27
C ILE A 100 -16.42 6.85 10.32
N GLY A 101 -16.75 6.36 11.51
CA GLY A 101 -15.81 6.29 12.64
C GLY A 101 -14.67 5.31 12.45
N GLU A 102 -13.63 5.46 13.28
CA GLU A 102 -12.51 4.52 13.38
C GLU A 102 -13.01 3.08 13.55
N HIS A 103 -12.43 2.15 12.79
CA HIS A 103 -12.76 0.72 12.75
C HIS A 103 -14.24 0.38 12.47
N ALA A 104 -15.09 1.33 12.04
CA ALA A 104 -16.56 1.15 12.04
C ALA A 104 -17.03 -0.14 11.37
N PHE A 105 -16.41 -0.53 10.25
CA PHE A 105 -16.69 -1.75 9.47
C PHE A 105 -15.48 -2.67 9.34
N ARG A 106 -14.47 -2.51 10.19
CA ARG A 106 -13.25 -3.33 10.13
C ARG A 106 -13.59 -4.81 10.25
N GLY A 107 -13.13 -5.63 9.31
CA GLY A 107 -13.36 -7.07 9.33
C GLY A 107 -14.77 -7.51 8.93
N CYS A 108 -15.59 -6.64 8.34
CA CYS A 108 -16.84 -7.03 7.69
C CYS A 108 -16.51 -7.81 6.40
N SER A 109 -16.14 -9.08 6.55
CA SER A 109 -15.51 -9.87 5.48
C SER A 109 -16.42 -10.20 4.30
N SER A 110 -17.73 -10.20 4.52
CA SER A 110 -18.75 -10.44 3.48
C SER A 110 -19.35 -9.16 2.89
N LEU A 111 -18.91 -7.98 3.32
CA LEU A 111 -19.47 -6.71 2.87
C LEU A 111 -19.11 -6.48 1.40
N THR A 112 -20.11 -6.53 0.52
CA THR A 112 -19.92 -6.34 -0.93
C THR A 112 -20.31 -4.94 -1.40
N ALA A 113 -21.24 -4.29 -0.69
CA ALA A 113 -21.77 -2.97 -1.01
C ALA A 113 -22.01 -2.15 0.26
N ILE A 114 -21.70 -0.86 0.18
CA ILE A 114 -22.06 0.13 1.20
C ILE A 114 -22.45 1.44 0.52
N THR A 115 -23.51 2.07 1.00
CA THR A 115 -23.90 3.43 0.59
C THR A 115 -23.47 4.41 1.67
N ILE A 116 -22.53 5.29 1.33
CA ILE A 116 -22.08 6.42 2.17
C ILE A 116 -22.83 7.67 1.70
N PRO A 117 -23.50 8.43 2.58
CA PRO A 117 -24.27 9.61 2.20
C PRO A 117 -23.39 10.84 2.03
N ASP A 118 -23.88 11.82 1.26
CA ASP A 118 -23.18 13.07 0.93
C ASP A 118 -22.83 13.95 2.13
N SER A 119 -23.48 13.70 3.26
CA SER A 119 -23.23 14.39 4.52
C SER A 119 -21.94 13.97 5.23
N VAL A 120 -21.31 12.87 4.79
CA VAL A 120 -20.05 12.37 5.35
C VAL A 120 -18.89 13.22 4.88
N THR A 121 -18.10 13.69 5.85
CA THR A 121 -16.93 14.56 5.61
C THR A 121 -15.59 13.87 5.91
N MET A 122 -15.63 12.71 6.56
CA MET A 122 -14.44 11.97 7.01
C MET A 122 -14.70 10.46 7.02
N ILE A 123 -13.72 9.71 6.51
CA ILE A 123 -13.60 8.26 6.69
C ILE A 123 -12.45 8.01 7.64
N GLY A 124 -12.74 7.51 8.85
CA GLY A 124 -11.75 7.33 9.91
C GLY A 124 -10.79 6.16 9.69
N ASP A 125 -9.82 6.06 10.60
CA ASP A 125 -8.77 5.05 10.54
C ASP A 125 -9.34 3.63 10.56
N GLU A 126 -8.79 2.77 9.71
CA GLU A 126 -9.16 1.37 9.57
C GLU A 126 -10.66 1.11 9.31
N ALA A 127 -11.44 2.12 8.88
CA ALA A 127 -12.90 2.04 8.79
C ALA A 127 -13.41 0.82 8.02
N PHE A 128 -12.75 0.44 6.91
CA PHE A 128 -13.06 -0.71 6.06
C PHE A 128 -11.90 -1.71 5.98
N ARG A 129 -10.96 -1.66 6.93
CA ARG A 129 -9.81 -2.56 6.94
C ARG A 129 -10.28 -4.02 6.98
N TYR A 130 -9.69 -4.89 6.17
CA TYR A 130 -10.06 -6.29 6.03
C TYR A 130 -11.52 -6.51 5.60
N CYS A 131 -12.01 -5.74 4.64
CA CYS A 131 -13.24 -6.01 3.88
C CYS A 131 -12.92 -6.62 2.50
N PRO A 132 -12.41 -7.87 2.39
CA PRO A 132 -11.93 -8.45 1.14
C PRO A 132 -13.01 -8.65 0.08
N ALA A 133 -14.30 -8.69 0.44
CA ALA A 133 -15.42 -8.84 -0.49
C ALA A 133 -15.92 -7.51 -1.07
N LEU A 134 -15.44 -6.36 -0.58
CA LEU A 134 -15.88 -5.04 -1.04
C LEU A 134 -15.38 -4.80 -2.45
N THR A 135 -16.29 -4.72 -3.42
CA THR A 135 -15.94 -4.65 -4.86
C THR A 135 -15.90 -3.23 -5.40
N ALA A 136 -16.73 -2.36 -4.85
CA ALA A 136 -16.86 -0.95 -5.21
C ALA A 136 -17.31 -0.15 -3.99
N ILE A 137 -16.88 1.11 -3.94
CA ILE A 137 -17.36 2.09 -2.97
C ILE A 137 -17.32 3.47 -3.62
N THR A 138 -18.38 4.25 -3.40
CA THR A 138 -18.41 5.67 -3.78
C THR A 138 -18.06 6.48 -2.54
N ILE A 139 -16.96 7.24 -2.61
CA ILE A 139 -16.63 8.24 -1.61
C ILE A 139 -17.38 9.53 -1.98
N PRO A 140 -18.21 10.09 -1.09
CA PRO A 140 -18.95 11.31 -1.41
C PRO A 140 -18.06 12.55 -1.52
N ASP A 141 -18.47 13.53 -2.34
CA ASP A 141 -17.70 14.74 -2.63
C ASP A 141 -17.37 15.61 -1.40
N GLY A 142 -18.17 15.50 -0.34
CA GLY A 142 -17.94 16.19 0.93
C GLY A 142 -16.76 15.66 1.76
N VAL A 143 -16.20 14.50 1.40
CA VAL A 143 -15.09 13.90 2.15
C VAL A 143 -13.80 14.68 1.93
N THR A 144 -13.18 15.08 3.03
CA THR A 144 -11.91 15.83 3.05
C THR A 144 -10.74 14.98 3.53
N MET A 145 -11.02 13.88 4.24
CA MET A 145 -10.01 13.03 4.87
C MET A 145 -10.36 11.55 4.77
N ILE A 146 -9.38 10.74 4.35
CA ILE A 146 -9.37 9.28 4.41
C ILE A 146 -8.27 8.88 5.40
N GLY A 147 -8.64 8.20 6.48
CA GLY A 147 -7.75 7.82 7.57
C GLY A 147 -6.72 6.74 7.23
N ASP A 148 -5.85 6.47 8.19
CA ASP A 148 -4.82 5.45 8.11
C ASP A 148 -5.46 4.07 7.94
N GLU A 149 -4.92 3.25 7.04
CA GLU A 149 -5.39 1.89 6.77
C GLU A 149 -6.90 1.77 6.40
N ALA A 150 -7.57 2.87 6.04
CA ALA A 150 -9.04 2.92 5.87
C ALA A 150 -9.60 1.81 4.97
N PHE A 151 -8.95 1.48 3.86
CA PHE A 151 -9.34 0.43 2.91
C PHE A 151 -8.30 -0.70 2.83
N ARG A 152 -7.45 -0.84 3.85
CA ARG A 152 -6.36 -1.82 3.83
C ARG A 152 -6.93 -3.24 3.69
N TYR A 153 -6.41 -3.99 2.73
CA TYR A 153 -6.82 -5.35 2.37
C TYR A 153 -8.30 -5.48 1.93
N CYS A 154 -8.86 -4.43 1.32
CA CYS A 154 -10.06 -4.54 0.47
C CYS A 154 -9.69 -5.20 -0.87
N SER A 155 -9.30 -6.48 -0.84
CA SER A 155 -8.61 -7.14 -1.95
C SER A 155 -9.43 -7.27 -3.23
N ALA A 156 -10.77 -7.27 -3.16
CA ALA A 156 -11.66 -7.30 -4.32
C ALA A 156 -12.03 -5.91 -4.88
N LEU A 157 -11.59 -4.82 -4.25
CA LEU A 157 -11.90 -3.47 -4.69
C LEU A 157 -11.22 -3.20 -6.04
N LYS A 158 -12.02 -3.02 -7.09
CA LYS A 158 -11.51 -2.89 -8.47
C LYS A 158 -11.27 -1.45 -8.89
N ALA A 159 -12.13 -0.56 -8.43
CA ALA A 159 -12.10 0.86 -8.76
C ALA A 159 -12.57 1.65 -7.54
N ILE A 160 -11.95 2.80 -7.33
CA ILE A 160 -12.39 3.79 -6.36
C ILE A 160 -12.06 5.17 -6.93
N THR A 161 -13.03 6.08 -6.83
CA THR A 161 -12.82 7.49 -7.14
C THR A 161 -12.61 8.21 -5.82
N ILE A 162 -11.46 8.88 -5.68
CA ILE A 162 -11.21 9.78 -4.56
C ILE A 162 -11.65 11.18 -5.01
N PRO A 163 -12.57 11.85 -4.29
CA PRO A 163 -13.04 13.18 -4.65
C PRO A 163 -11.96 14.25 -4.56
N ASP A 164 -12.09 15.31 -5.36
CA ASP A 164 -11.15 16.43 -5.43
C ASP A 164 -10.99 17.18 -4.10
N GLY A 165 -12.03 17.14 -3.24
CA GLY A 165 -12.03 17.74 -1.91
C GLY A 165 -11.14 17.04 -0.88
N VAL A 166 -10.64 15.84 -1.18
CA VAL A 166 -9.77 15.08 -0.27
C VAL A 166 -8.37 15.68 -0.24
N THR A 167 -7.98 16.19 0.93
CA THR A 167 -6.64 16.79 1.16
C THR A 167 -5.70 15.83 1.90
N THR A 168 -6.23 14.76 2.48
CA THR A 168 -5.44 13.83 3.30
C THR A 168 -5.84 12.39 3.03
N ILE A 169 -4.85 11.57 2.67
CA ILE A 169 -4.94 10.11 2.55
C ILE A 169 -3.93 9.51 3.52
N GLY A 170 -4.43 8.79 4.51
CA GLY A 170 -3.63 8.19 5.58
C GLY A 170 -2.65 7.11 5.08
N ALA A 171 -1.66 6.81 5.91
CA ALA A 171 -0.69 5.76 5.66
C ALA A 171 -1.41 4.43 5.43
N ARG A 172 -0.93 3.63 4.47
CA ARG A 172 -1.48 2.30 4.12
C ARG A 172 -2.97 2.30 3.75
N ALA A 173 -3.59 3.45 3.43
CA ALA A 173 -5.03 3.55 3.19
C ALA A 173 -5.55 2.53 2.18
N PHE A 174 -4.82 2.26 1.08
CA PHE A 174 -5.18 1.28 0.06
C PHE A 174 -4.22 0.08 0.00
N MET A 175 -3.45 -0.15 1.07
CA MET A 175 -2.47 -1.24 1.10
C MET A 175 -3.19 -2.59 0.89
N GLY A 176 -2.75 -3.37 -0.11
CA GLY A 176 -3.29 -4.70 -0.38
C GLY A 176 -4.65 -4.72 -1.09
N CYS A 177 -5.09 -3.61 -1.68
CA CYS A 177 -6.18 -3.58 -2.64
C CYS A 177 -5.74 -4.25 -3.96
N SER A 178 -5.51 -5.56 -3.92
CA SER A 178 -4.83 -6.32 -4.99
C SER A 178 -5.55 -6.34 -6.33
N SER A 179 -6.88 -6.12 -6.35
CA SER A 179 -7.68 -6.03 -7.57
C SER A 179 -7.84 -4.61 -8.13
N LEU A 180 -7.32 -3.59 -7.45
CA LEU A 180 -7.43 -2.19 -7.89
C LEU A 180 -6.61 -2.00 -9.16
N THR A 181 -7.27 -1.63 -10.27
CA THR A 181 -6.62 -1.51 -11.59
C THR A 181 -6.21 -0.09 -11.93
N ALA A 182 -6.96 0.90 -11.43
CA ALA A 182 -6.71 2.31 -11.62
C ALA A 182 -7.21 3.09 -10.40
N ILE A 183 -6.51 4.19 -10.09
CA ILE A 183 -6.93 5.17 -9.10
C ILE A 183 -6.40 6.55 -9.49
N THR A 184 -7.20 7.58 -9.25
CA THR A 184 -6.79 8.98 -9.41
C THR A 184 -6.48 9.56 -8.03
N ILE A 185 -5.33 10.21 -7.91
CA ILE A 185 -4.98 10.99 -6.72
C ILE A 185 -5.54 12.40 -6.91
N PRO A 186 -6.29 12.95 -5.94
CA PRO A 186 -6.82 14.32 -6.01
C PRO A 186 -5.72 15.39 -6.08
N ASP A 187 -6.01 16.51 -6.74
CA ASP A 187 -5.09 17.64 -6.87
C ASP A 187 -4.72 18.29 -5.52
N GLY A 188 -5.60 18.16 -4.50
CA GLY A 188 -5.36 18.65 -3.15
C GLY A 188 -4.33 17.85 -2.34
N VAL A 189 -3.88 16.70 -2.83
CA VAL A 189 -2.94 15.82 -2.11
C VAL A 189 -1.49 16.22 -2.42
N THR A 190 -0.76 16.69 -1.41
CA THR A 190 0.66 17.07 -1.55
C THR A 190 1.63 15.93 -1.25
N THR A 191 1.17 14.86 -0.58
CA THR A 191 2.02 13.75 -0.14
C THR A 191 1.33 12.42 -0.42
N ILE A 192 2.01 11.53 -1.15
CA ILE A 192 1.63 10.11 -1.21
C ILE A 192 2.29 9.44 -0.02
N GLY A 193 1.50 9.15 1.01
CA GLY A 193 1.98 8.65 2.29
C GLY A 193 2.65 7.28 2.25
N GLU A 194 3.14 6.85 3.41
CA GLU A 194 3.77 5.54 3.59
C GLU A 194 2.82 4.41 3.14
N SER A 195 3.32 3.53 2.25
CA SER A 195 2.64 2.31 1.82
C SER A 195 1.21 2.49 1.27
N VAL A 196 0.79 3.70 0.87
CA VAL A 196 -0.60 4.00 0.50
C VAL A 196 -1.15 3.02 -0.54
N PHE A 197 -0.37 2.71 -1.59
CA PHE A 197 -0.72 1.77 -2.65
C PHE A 197 0.11 0.47 -2.61
N SER A 198 0.81 0.20 -1.51
CA SER A 198 1.62 -1.02 -1.37
C SER A 198 0.76 -2.26 -1.61
N ARG A 199 1.25 -3.20 -2.42
CA ARG A 199 0.60 -4.47 -2.81
C ARG A 199 -0.70 -4.29 -3.61
N CYS A 200 -0.91 -3.14 -4.27
CA CYS A 200 -1.92 -3.01 -5.32
C CYS A 200 -1.42 -3.68 -6.60
N SER A 201 -1.35 -5.02 -6.59
CA SER A 201 -0.67 -5.82 -7.62
C SER A 201 -1.29 -5.73 -9.02
N SER A 202 -2.57 -5.36 -9.13
CA SER A 202 -3.27 -5.17 -10.41
C SER A 202 -3.25 -3.73 -10.92
N LEU A 203 -2.66 -2.79 -10.18
CA LEU A 203 -2.61 -1.38 -10.57
C LEU A 203 -1.73 -1.23 -11.80
N THR A 204 -2.32 -0.85 -12.94
CA THR A 204 -1.62 -0.79 -14.23
C THR A 204 -1.12 0.61 -14.56
N ALA A 205 -1.83 1.63 -14.08
CA ALA A 205 -1.53 3.04 -14.30
C ALA A 205 -1.93 3.86 -13.07
N ILE A 206 -1.15 4.90 -12.80
CA ILE A 206 -1.46 5.95 -11.86
C ILE A 206 -0.87 7.27 -12.34
N THR A 207 -1.64 8.34 -12.23
CA THR A 207 -1.16 9.71 -12.49
C THR A 207 -0.83 10.35 -11.15
N ILE A 208 0.39 10.88 -11.04
CA ILE A 208 0.84 11.64 -9.87
C ILE A 208 0.57 13.13 -10.16
N PRO A 209 -0.24 13.83 -9.35
CA PRO A 209 -0.52 15.26 -9.56
C PRO A 209 0.72 16.13 -9.42
N ASP A 210 0.74 17.26 -10.14
CA ASP A 210 1.86 18.22 -10.19
C ASP A 210 2.08 18.99 -8.88
N TYR A 211 1.24 18.78 -7.86
CA TYR A 211 1.38 19.38 -6.53
C TYR A 211 1.98 18.41 -5.50
N VAL A 212 2.17 17.13 -5.86
CA VAL A 212 2.79 16.15 -4.96
C VAL A 212 4.28 16.49 -4.81
N THR A 213 4.73 16.66 -3.56
CA THR A 213 6.14 16.94 -3.25
C THR A 213 6.88 15.71 -2.71
N THR A 214 6.15 14.74 -2.15
CA THR A 214 6.75 13.57 -1.49
C THR A 214 6.01 12.28 -1.82
N ILE A 215 6.78 11.25 -2.18
CA ILE A 215 6.33 9.86 -2.27
C ILE A 215 6.97 9.10 -1.11
N GLY A 216 6.15 8.54 -0.21
CA GLY A 216 6.58 7.91 1.03
C GLY A 216 7.24 6.54 0.86
N TRP A 217 7.72 5.99 1.97
CA TRP A 217 8.31 4.64 2.01
C TRP A 217 7.29 3.58 1.56
N TRP A 218 7.75 2.64 0.73
CA TRP A 218 6.93 1.54 0.19
C TRP A 218 5.64 1.96 -0.54
N ALA A 219 5.47 3.23 -0.92
CA ALA A 219 4.21 3.79 -1.43
C ALA A 219 3.54 2.95 -2.53
N PHE A 220 4.34 2.41 -3.46
CA PHE A 220 3.94 1.54 -4.57
C PHE A 220 4.62 0.16 -4.52
N GLN A 221 5.14 -0.25 -3.36
CA GLN A 221 5.84 -1.53 -3.24
C GLN A 221 4.93 -2.67 -3.69
N GLY A 222 5.38 -3.49 -4.63
CA GLY A 222 4.63 -4.65 -5.11
C GLY A 222 3.45 -4.32 -6.02
N CYS A 223 3.39 -3.10 -6.58
CA CYS A 223 2.54 -2.79 -7.73
C CYS A 223 3.09 -3.49 -8.99
N SER A 224 3.03 -4.81 -9.00
CA SER A 224 3.71 -5.66 -9.98
C SER A 224 3.23 -5.47 -11.42
N SER A 225 2.00 -4.96 -11.63
CA SER A 225 1.43 -4.69 -12.95
C SER A 225 1.64 -3.24 -13.44
N LEU A 226 2.22 -2.36 -12.62
CA LEU A 226 2.43 -0.96 -12.98
C LEU A 226 3.48 -0.88 -14.09
N ALA A 227 3.06 -0.52 -15.30
CA ALA A 227 3.90 -0.62 -16.49
C ALA A 227 4.71 0.65 -16.77
N ALA A 228 4.16 1.81 -16.43
CA ALA A 228 4.78 3.11 -16.64
C ALA A 228 4.37 4.08 -15.52
N ILE A 229 5.29 4.96 -15.14
CA ILE A 229 4.98 6.08 -14.25
C ILE A 229 5.78 7.33 -14.63
N THR A 230 5.13 8.48 -14.53
CA THR A 230 5.75 9.80 -14.64
C THR A 230 5.77 10.41 -13.25
N ILE A 231 6.96 10.78 -12.78
CA ILE A 231 7.13 11.53 -11.54
C ILE A 231 7.25 13.02 -11.90
N PRO A 232 6.33 13.88 -11.44
CA PRO A 232 6.37 15.31 -11.77
C PRO A 232 7.55 16.02 -11.10
N ASP A 233 7.96 17.15 -11.67
CA ASP A 233 9.10 17.96 -11.18
C ASP A 233 8.88 18.53 -9.78
N SER A 234 7.64 18.58 -9.30
CA SER A 234 7.28 18.96 -7.94
C SER A 234 7.77 17.99 -6.88
N VAL A 235 7.98 16.70 -7.24
CA VAL A 235 8.41 15.66 -6.30
C VAL A 235 9.88 15.86 -5.96
N THR A 236 10.15 16.28 -4.73
CA THR A 236 11.52 16.48 -4.22
C THR A 236 12.08 15.23 -3.54
N THR A 237 11.20 14.33 -3.07
CA THR A 237 11.60 13.15 -2.28
C THR A 237 10.79 11.92 -2.64
N ILE A 238 11.48 10.81 -2.88
CA ILE A 238 10.92 9.46 -3.00
C ILE A 238 11.54 8.59 -1.92
N GLY A 239 10.70 7.96 -1.10
CA GLY A 239 11.11 7.13 0.01
C GLY A 239 11.80 5.82 -0.40
N SER A 240 12.50 5.22 0.55
CA SER A 240 13.06 3.86 0.41
C SER A 240 11.99 2.83 0.02
N ASP A 241 12.39 1.87 -0.81
CA ASP A 241 11.56 0.79 -1.34
C ASP A 241 10.25 1.24 -2.02
N ALA A 242 10.07 2.54 -2.36
CA ALA A 242 8.78 3.07 -2.82
C ALA A 242 8.20 2.35 -4.04
N PHE A 243 9.04 1.90 -4.98
CA PHE A 243 8.65 1.14 -6.17
C PHE A 243 9.22 -0.29 -6.16
N ARG A 244 9.62 -0.81 -5.00
CA ARG A 244 10.22 -2.14 -4.92
C ARG A 244 9.23 -3.20 -5.42
N ASN A 245 9.70 -4.18 -6.19
CA ASN A 245 8.88 -5.23 -6.82
C ASN A 245 7.82 -4.70 -7.82
N CYS A 246 7.99 -3.51 -8.40
CA CYS A 246 7.21 -3.10 -9.58
C CYS A 246 7.76 -3.80 -10.85
N SER A 247 7.54 -5.11 -10.95
CA SER A 247 8.19 -5.98 -11.94
C SER A 247 7.85 -5.67 -13.40
N SER A 248 6.68 -5.08 -13.68
CA SER A 248 6.27 -4.70 -15.04
C SER A 248 6.68 -3.28 -15.43
N LEU A 249 7.29 -2.51 -14.52
CA LEU A 249 7.66 -1.12 -14.79
C LEU A 249 8.74 -1.08 -15.86
N THR A 250 8.44 -0.54 -17.03
CA THR A 250 9.40 -0.43 -18.16
C THR A 250 9.76 1.01 -18.49
N LYS A 251 8.89 1.96 -18.12
CA LYS A 251 9.05 3.38 -18.39
C LYS A 251 8.94 4.17 -17.10
N LEU A 252 9.98 4.93 -16.80
CA LEU A 252 10.07 5.81 -15.66
C LEU A 252 10.61 7.17 -16.12
N ILE A 253 9.87 8.24 -15.84
CA ILE A 253 10.32 9.62 -16.04
C ILE A 253 10.49 10.24 -14.66
N LEU A 254 11.68 10.83 -14.43
CA LEU A 254 12.06 11.45 -13.16
C LEU A 254 12.62 12.84 -13.39
N SER A 255 12.40 13.71 -12.42
CA SER A 255 13.13 14.98 -12.31
C SER A 255 14.58 14.74 -11.88
N PRO A 256 15.57 15.46 -12.41
CA PRO A 256 16.97 15.28 -12.01
C PRO A 256 17.27 15.72 -10.56
N ALA A 257 16.39 16.50 -9.94
CA ALA A 257 16.60 17.04 -8.59
C ALA A 257 16.01 16.17 -7.46
N VAL A 258 15.31 15.08 -7.80
CA VAL A 258 14.59 14.27 -6.81
C VAL A 258 15.54 13.45 -5.93
N SER A 259 15.37 13.53 -4.61
CA SER A 259 16.06 12.66 -3.65
C SER A 259 15.40 11.28 -3.62
N ILE A 260 16.17 10.23 -3.86
CA ILE A 260 15.65 8.85 -3.96
C ILE A 260 16.20 8.01 -2.82
N GLY A 261 15.29 7.42 -2.06
CA GLY A 261 15.61 6.54 -0.94
C GLY A 261 16.21 5.21 -1.36
N ALA A 262 16.78 4.51 -0.38
CA ALA A 262 17.44 3.22 -0.59
C ALA A 262 16.48 2.19 -1.18
N ASP A 263 16.99 1.35 -2.10
CA ASP A 263 16.24 0.23 -2.68
C ASP A 263 14.89 0.59 -3.33
N CYS A 264 14.70 1.88 -3.67
CA CYS A 264 13.46 2.42 -4.22
C CYS A 264 12.94 1.62 -5.42
N PHE A 265 13.83 1.21 -6.33
CA PHE A 265 13.50 0.40 -7.52
C PHE A 265 14.04 -1.04 -7.42
N LEU A 266 14.27 -1.56 -6.21
CA LEU A 266 14.70 -2.94 -6.02
C LEU A 266 13.69 -3.90 -6.66
N ASP A 267 14.18 -4.90 -7.39
CA ASP A 267 13.37 -5.91 -8.09
C ASP A 267 12.38 -5.35 -9.15
N CYS A 268 12.62 -4.15 -9.67
CA CYS A 268 12.01 -3.64 -10.91
C CYS A 268 12.68 -4.26 -12.15
N THR A 269 12.49 -5.56 -12.36
CA THR A 269 13.22 -6.35 -13.37
C THR A 269 13.03 -5.84 -14.80
N ALA A 270 11.82 -5.45 -15.19
CA ALA A 270 11.57 -4.92 -16.55
C ALA A 270 12.23 -3.56 -16.80
N LEU A 271 12.35 -2.73 -15.76
CA LEU A 271 13.01 -1.41 -15.86
C LEU A 271 14.51 -1.60 -16.07
N ILE A 272 15.10 -2.55 -15.35
CA ILE A 272 16.52 -2.92 -15.48
C ILE A 272 16.82 -3.38 -16.91
N THR A 273 15.99 -4.27 -17.47
CA THR A 273 16.15 -4.76 -18.85
C THR A 273 16.00 -3.62 -19.85
N ALA A 274 14.96 -2.80 -19.72
CA ALA A 274 14.70 -1.69 -20.64
C ALA A 274 15.81 -0.63 -20.66
N ALA A 275 16.49 -0.42 -19.52
CA ALA A 275 17.61 0.51 -19.42
C ALA A 275 18.89 -0.03 -20.07
N ALA A 276 19.15 -1.35 -19.97
CA ALA A 276 20.31 -1.99 -20.57
C ALA A 276 20.33 -1.91 -22.10
N ASP A 277 19.14 -1.95 -22.72
CA ASP A 277 19.00 -1.91 -24.19
C ASP A 277 19.13 -0.49 -24.79
N LYS A 278 19.03 0.56 -23.98
CA LYS A 278 18.88 1.95 -24.46
C LYS A 278 19.91 2.95 -23.96
N ASN A 279 20.90 2.52 -23.17
CA ASN A 279 21.96 3.41 -22.64
C ASN A 279 21.38 4.66 -21.94
N MET A 280 20.28 4.50 -21.19
CA MET A 280 19.56 5.61 -20.54
C MET A 280 20.36 6.16 -19.34
N PRO A 281 20.84 7.41 -19.37
CA PRO A 281 21.72 7.96 -18.33
C PRO A 281 21.06 7.99 -16.95
N THR A 282 19.80 8.42 -16.87
CA THR A 282 19.07 8.59 -15.61
C THR A 282 18.76 7.27 -14.90
N VAL A 283 18.51 6.19 -15.64
CA VAL A 283 18.27 4.86 -15.04
C VAL A 283 19.58 4.16 -14.72
N ALA A 284 20.63 4.37 -15.51
CA ALA A 284 21.98 3.87 -15.22
C ALA A 284 22.55 4.45 -13.92
N ASP A 285 22.31 5.73 -13.64
CA ASP A 285 22.72 6.38 -12.39
C ASP A 285 21.95 5.82 -11.16
N LEU A 286 20.67 5.48 -11.34
CA LEU A 286 19.86 4.79 -10.32
C LEU A 286 20.30 3.34 -10.10
N LEU A 287 20.74 2.67 -11.17
CA LEU A 287 21.34 1.35 -11.10
C LEU A 287 22.74 1.39 -10.49
N HIS A 288 23.47 2.50 -10.59
CA HIS A 288 24.75 2.72 -9.91
C HIS A 288 24.61 2.61 -8.37
N TYR A 289 23.44 2.95 -7.83
CA TYR A 289 23.10 2.75 -6.42
C TYR A 289 23.14 1.26 -5.99
N ARG A 290 23.00 0.30 -6.92
CA ARG A 290 23.21 -1.15 -6.66
C ARG A 290 24.69 -1.54 -6.58
N TRP A 291 25.61 -0.82 -7.21
CA TRP A 291 27.00 -1.29 -7.38
C TRP A 291 27.85 -1.15 -6.12
N HIS A 292 27.55 -0.20 -5.23
CA HIS A 292 28.34 0.04 -4.03
C HIS A 292 28.12 -0.98 -2.88
N ARG A 293 27.20 -1.96 -3.02
CA ARG A 293 26.88 -2.93 -1.95
C ARG A 293 27.12 -4.41 -2.29
N LYS A 294 27.70 -4.77 -3.45
CA LYS A 294 28.10 -6.17 -3.76
C LYS A 294 29.49 -6.25 -4.42
N PRO A 295 30.56 -6.61 -3.68
CA PRO A 295 31.94 -6.68 -4.20
C PRO A 295 32.13 -7.65 -5.37
N ALA A 296 31.37 -8.75 -5.43
CA ALA A 296 31.58 -9.83 -6.41
C ALA A 296 31.14 -9.49 -7.85
N VAL A 297 30.37 -8.42 -8.06
CA VAL A 297 29.91 -8.00 -9.40
C VAL A 297 30.89 -7.00 -10.04
N MET A 298 31.68 -6.29 -9.21
CA MET A 298 32.67 -5.32 -9.68
C MET A 298 33.80 -5.95 -10.50
N GLU A 299 34.25 -7.17 -10.17
CA GLU A 299 35.33 -7.83 -10.91
C GLU A 299 34.96 -8.13 -12.37
N ARG A 300 33.70 -8.43 -12.65
CA ARG A 300 33.25 -8.81 -14.00
C ARG A 300 32.93 -7.61 -14.89
N VAL A 301 32.50 -6.49 -14.29
CA VAL A 301 32.19 -5.25 -15.04
C VAL A 301 33.45 -4.40 -15.27
N ASN A 302 34.35 -4.32 -14.28
CA ASN A 302 35.64 -3.65 -14.48
C ASN A 302 36.55 -4.39 -15.49
N ALA A 303 36.48 -5.72 -15.54
CA ALA A 303 37.20 -6.49 -16.57
C ALA A 303 36.69 -6.20 -18.00
N LEU A 304 35.41 -5.86 -18.15
CA LEU A 304 34.78 -5.50 -19.43
C LEU A 304 35.05 -4.04 -19.84
N LEU A 305 35.20 -3.13 -18.88
CA LEU A 305 35.55 -1.73 -19.14
C LEU A 305 37.06 -1.51 -19.37
N CYS A 306 37.94 -2.27 -18.71
CA CYS A 306 39.40 -2.21 -18.94
C CYS A 306 39.84 -2.69 -20.34
N LEU A 307 39.01 -3.46 -21.06
CA LEU A 307 39.34 -3.98 -22.39
C LEU A 307 38.98 -3.00 -23.54
N LYS A 308 38.34 -1.86 -23.27
CA LYS A 308 37.82 -0.94 -24.31
C LYS A 308 38.46 0.45 -24.40
N GLY A 309 39.52 0.75 -23.65
CA GLY A 309 40.18 2.06 -23.81
C GLY A 309 41.54 2.17 -23.15
N THR A 310 42.58 2.16 -23.96
CA THR A 310 43.85 2.85 -23.71
C THR A 310 43.58 4.33 -23.42
N TRP A 311 44.11 4.93 -22.35
CA TRP A 311 44.64 6.31 -22.33
C TRP A 311 45.45 6.58 -21.05
N ASP A 312 46.45 7.44 -21.24
CA ASP A 312 47.62 7.73 -20.41
C ASP A 312 47.38 8.34 -19.01
N HIS A 313 48.39 8.15 -18.17
CA HIS A 313 48.72 8.81 -16.91
C HIS A 313 48.07 10.18 -16.62
N VAL A 314 47.43 10.29 -15.44
CA VAL A 314 47.63 11.41 -14.51
C VAL A 314 47.64 10.86 -13.07
N GLU A 315 48.83 10.59 -12.52
CA GLU A 315 49.01 10.45 -11.07
C GLU A 315 49.45 11.80 -10.50
N ASN A 316 48.57 12.41 -9.71
CA ASN A 316 48.93 13.48 -8.79
C ASN A 316 49.76 12.89 -7.64
N GLN A 317 50.97 13.42 -7.45
CA GLN A 317 51.80 13.15 -6.28
C GLN A 317 51.17 13.69 -4.98
N PRO A 318 51.62 13.16 -3.83
CA PRO A 318 51.94 14.00 -2.70
C PRO A 318 53.44 13.90 -2.32
N SER A 319 54.02 15.09 -2.10
CA SER A 319 55.30 15.39 -1.43
C SER A 319 55.41 14.73 -0.05
N GLY A 320 56.51 14.03 0.27
CA GLY A 320 57.68 14.63 0.92
C GLY A 320 58.42 13.60 1.81
N PRO A 321 59.67 13.89 2.23
CA PRO A 321 60.76 12.91 2.19
C PRO A 321 61.25 12.45 3.58
N ASP A 322 61.66 11.19 3.72
CA ASP A 322 62.96 10.87 4.32
C ASP A 322 63.40 9.41 4.08
N SER A 323 64.71 9.24 4.18
CA SER A 323 65.54 8.18 3.62
C SER A 323 65.79 6.99 4.57
N LEU A 324 66.01 5.77 4.03
CA LEU A 324 67.08 4.78 4.37
C LEU A 324 66.77 3.29 4.01
N LYS A 325 67.38 2.84 2.91
CA LYS A 325 68.16 1.59 2.66
C LYS A 325 67.79 0.21 3.28
N ARG A 326 67.82 -0.81 2.38
CA ARG A 326 68.13 -2.28 2.51
C ARG A 326 66.95 -3.18 2.96
N LYS A 327 66.74 -4.42 2.47
CA LYS A 327 67.55 -5.41 1.74
C LYS A 327 66.60 -6.49 1.16
N ARG A 328 66.98 -7.14 0.05
CA ARG A 328 66.43 -8.42 -0.46
C ARG A 328 66.80 -9.59 0.47
N THR A 329 65.91 -10.58 0.58
CA THR A 329 66.18 -12.04 0.63
C THR A 329 64.84 -12.78 0.46
N ASP A 330 64.61 -13.48 -0.67
CA ASP A 330 64.52 -14.96 -0.80
C ASP A 330 63.09 -15.44 -0.43
N GLY A 331 62.27 -16.13 -1.24
CA GLY A 331 62.51 -17.15 -2.25
C GLY A 331 61.65 -18.38 -1.88
N ALA A 332 60.45 -18.53 -2.46
CA ALA A 332 59.72 -19.80 -2.64
C ALA A 332 58.33 -19.55 -3.27
N GLU A 333 58.20 -19.85 -4.57
CA GLU A 333 56.93 -20.10 -5.22
C GLU A 333 56.44 -21.52 -4.89
N ALA A 334 55.14 -21.66 -4.65
CA ALA A 334 54.42 -22.94 -4.76
C ALA A 334 53.07 -22.70 -5.47
N PRO A 335 52.64 -23.61 -6.37
CA PRO A 335 51.58 -23.32 -7.33
C PRO A 335 50.19 -23.65 -6.79
N LEU A 336 49.21 -22.77 -7.00
CA LEU A 336 47.80 -23.12 -6.86
C LEU A 336 47.23 -23.50 -8.22
N ARG A 337 46.91 -24.80 -8.31
CA ARG A 337 46.28 -25.49 -9.45
C ARG A 337 45.02 -24.75 -9.93
N VAL A 338 44.98 -24.49 -11.24
CA VAL A 338 43.75 -24.26 -11.98
C VAL A 338 43.03 -25.61 -12.11
N THR A 339 41.96 -25.81 -11.35
CA THR A 339 40.96 -26.83 -11.68
C THR A 339 39.86 -26.17 -12.49
N GLU A 340 39.85 -26.43 -13.79
CA GLU A 340 38.73 -26.16 -14.69
C GLU A 340 37.44 -26.73 -14.10
N THR A 341 36.50 -25.86 -13.75
CA THR A 341 35.07 -26.20 -13.77
C THR A 341 34.44 -25.39 -14.89
N ARG A 342 34.42 -26.02 -16.07
CA ARG A 342 33.76 -25.54 -17.27
C ARG A 342 32.26 -25.73 -17.10
N GLU A 343 31.59 -24.86 -16.33
CA GLU A 343 30.14 -24.80 -16.34
C GLU A 343 29.67 -24.24 -17.70
N LYS A 344 28.90 -25.06 -18.39
CA LYS A 344 28.44 -24.84 -19.77
C LYS A 344 27.56 -23.60 -19.84
N ILE A 345 28.10 -22.52 -20.39
CA ILE A 345 27.30 -21.40 -20.90
C ILE A 345 26.35 -21.96 -21.97
N PRO A 346 25.02 -21.76 -21.87
CA PRO A 346 24.07 -22.17 -22.89
C PRO A 346 24.46 -21.57 -24.23
N LYS A 347 24.47 -22.35 -25.32
CA LYS A 347 24.88 -21.92 -26.68
C LYS A 347 24.15 -20.67 -27.20
N VAL A 348 23.00 -20.32 -26.60
CA VAL A 348 22.24 -19.10 -26.89
C VAL A 348 22.99 -17.83 -26.43
N LEU A 349 23.71 -17.88 -25.29
CA LEU A 349 24.51 -16.75 -24.81
C LEU A 349 25.75 -16.50 -25.69
N TRP A 350 26.30 -17.53 -26.35
CA TRP A 350 27.47 -17.37 -27.22
C TRP A 350 27.12 -16.65 -28.54
N ARG A 351 25.88 -16.80 -29.04
CA ARG A 351 25.41 -16.05 -30.21
C ARG A 351 25.27 -14.55 -29.93
N VAL A 352 24.82 -14.18 -28.73
CA VAL A 352 24.70 -12.77 -28.32
C VAL A 352 26.08 -12.13 -28.15
N ILE A 353 27.10 -12.88 -27.73
CA ILE A 353 28.48 -12.38 -27.58
C ILE A 353 29.16 -12.14 -28.94
N LEU A 354 28.84 -12.94 -29.98
CA LEU A 354 29.42 -12.79 -31.32
C LEU A 354 28.75 -11.71 -32.18
N GLU A 355 27.53 -11.28 -31.86
CA GLU A 355 26.88 -10.13 -32.51
C GLU A 355 27.39 -8.77 -31.98
N PHE A 356 28.30 -8.77 -31.00
CA PHE A 356 28.92 -7.58 -30.40
C PHE A 356 30.46 -7.49 -30.60
N LEU A 357 31.05 -8.37 -31.42
CA LEU A 357 32.32 -8.14 -32.12
C LEU A 357 32.03 -7.47 -33.46
#